data_AF-A0A7S0TEF8-F1
#
_entry.id   AF-A0A7S0TEF8-F1
#
_cell.length_a   1.000
_cell.length_b   1.000
_cell.length_c   1.000
_cell.angle_alpha   90.00
_cell.angle_beta   90.00
_cell.angle_gamma   90.00
#
_symmetry.space_group_name_H-M   'P 1'
#
loop_
_entity.id
_entity.type
_entity.pdbx_description
1 polymer ?
#
loop_
_entity_poly.entity_id
_entity_poly.type
_entity_poly.pdbx_seq_one_letter_code
_entity_poly.pdbx_strand_id
1 'polypeptide(L)'
;MRCVTWLGEEGLVLNVGLCNVSVELIKRARAVVAIATVQSEYSLYHRKPERDGLLQYCWDEGMAFLPTCALGGLKARRGERSLSADFPALCRIASRKGVSEYACV
;
A
#
# COMPACT_ATOMS: atom_id res chain seq x y z
N MET A 1 13.63 7.57 -14.93
CA MET A 1 12.74 6.61 -15.63
C MET A 1 13.40 5.91 -16.82
N ARG A 2 14.29 6.54 -17.60
CA ARG A 2 14.94 5.91 -18.78
C ARG A 2 15.75 4.63 -18.51
N CYS A 3 16.34 4.49 -17.30
CA CYS A 3 17.01 3.26 -16.91
C CYS A 3 16.01 2.09 -16.79
N VAL A 4 14.85 2.34 -16.18
CA VAL A 4 13.84 1.30 -15.94
C VAL A 4 13.14 0.87 -17.24
N THR A 5 13.00 1.78 -18.21
CA THR A 5 12.50 1.43 -19.55
C THR A 5 13.50 0.53 -20.26
N TRP A 6 14.80 0.88 -20.24
CA TRP A 6 15.84 0.05 -20.84
C TRP A 6 15.88 -1.35 -20.20
N LEU A 7 15.80 -1.45 -18.87
CA LEU A 7 15.72 -2.75 -18.18
C LEU A 7 14.50 -3.59 -18.61
N GLY A 8 13.38 -2.93 -18.97
CA GLY A 8 12.22 -3.60 -19.52
C GLY A 8 12.45 -4.08 -20.96
N GLU A 9 13.08 -3.26 -21.80
CA GLU A 9 13.43 -3.59 -23.19
C GLU A 9 14.42 -4.77 -23.26
N GLU A 10 15.38 -4.84 -22.34
CA GLU A 10 16.31 -5.97 -22.21
C GLU A 10 15.68 -7.22 -21.55
N GLY A 11 14.40 -7.16 -21.16
CA GLY A 11 13.70 -8.27 -20.52
C GLY A 11 14.13 -8.57 -19.08
N LEU A 12 14.90 -7.68 -18.43
CA LEU A 12 15.39 -7.84 -17.06
C LEU A 12 14.32 -7.48 -16.01
N VAL A 13 13.33 -6.67 -16.39
CA VAL A 13 12.22 -6.26 -15.52
C VAL A 13 10.90 -6.48 -16.24
N LEU A 14 10.00 -7.22 -15.59
CA LEU A 14 8.66 -7.50 -16.14
C LEU A 14 7.65 -6.37 -15.86
N ASN A 15 7.75 -5.73 -14.70
CA ASN A 15 6.79 -4.73 -14.24
C ASN A 15 7.49 -3.63 -13.43
N VAL A 16 7.02 -2.40 -13.58
CA VAL A 16 7.53 -1.24 -12.84
C VAL A 16 6.50 -0.82 -11.78
N GLY A 17 6.97 -0.64 -10.55
CA GLY A 17 6.19 -0.09 -9.45
C GLY A 17 6.79 1.21 -8.92
N LEU A 18 5.99 1.99 -8.21
CA LEU A 18 6.42 3.19 -7.50
C LEU A 18 6.21 3.05 -5.99
N CYS A 19 6.96 3.81 -5.20
CA CYS A 19 6.83 3.81 -3.74
C CYS A 19 6.85 5.24 -3.21
N ASN A 20 5.94 5.56 -2.27
CA ASN A 20 5.85 6.85 -1.59
C ASN A 20 5.75 8.06 -2.54
N VAL A 21 4.83 7.99 -3.51
CA VAL A 21 4.62 9.02 -4.54
C VAL A 21 3.21 9.61 -4.46
N SER A 22 3.05 10.86 -4.89
CA SER A 22 1.74 11.48 -5.09
C SER A 22 1.14 11.11 -6.44
N VAL A 23 -0.16 11.35 -6.63
CA VAL A 23 -0.86 11.15 -7.92
C VAL A 23 -0.20 11.92 -9.06
N GLU A 24 0.27 13.14 -8.81
CA GLU A 24 0.96 13.96 -9.82
C GLU A 24 2.27 13.30 -10.26
N LEU A 25 3.03 12.74 -9.32
CA LEU A 25 4.27 12.02 -9.65
C LEU A 25 3.98 10.73 -10.41
N ILE A 26 2.89 10.02 -10.09
CA ILE A 26 2.46 8.84 -10.85
C ILE A 26 2.11 9.23 -12.30
N LYS A 27 1.37 10.33 -12.51
CA LYS A 27 1.04 10.82 -13.85
C LYS A 27 2.30 11.14 -14.66
N ARG A 28 3.28 11.81 -14.04
CA ARG A 28 4.58 12.11 -14.67
C ARG A 28 5.36 10.85 -15.01
N ALA A 29 5.34 9.85 -14.14
CA ALA A 29 5.97 8.56 -14.35
C ALA A 29 5.35 7.80 -15.52
N ARG A 30 4.02 7.76 -15.59
CA ARG A 30 3.24 7.08 -16.63
C ARG A 30 3.41 7.66 -18.03
N ALA A 31 3.83 8.92 -18.13
CA ALA A 31 4.24 9.50 -19.41
C ALA A 31 5.51 8.87 -19.99
N VAL A 32 6.27 8.09 -19.20
CA VAL A 32 7.54 7.47 -19.62
C VAL A 32 7.46 5.94 -19.65
N VAL A 33 6.79 5.32 -18.68
CA VAL A 33 6.71 3.86 -18.55
C VAL A 33 5.40 3.45 -17.89
N ALA A 34 4.85 2.29 -18.29
CA ALA A 34 3.69 1.74 -17.62
C ALA A 34 4.00 1.43 -16.14
N ILE A 35 3.09 1.83 -15.26
CA ILE A 35 3.21 1.59 -13.82
C ILE A 35 2.16 0.56 -13.43
N ALA A 36 2.61 -0.59 -12.93
CA ALA A 36 1.75 -1.69 -12.54
C ALA A 36 1.28 -1.56 -11.08
N THR A 37 2.16 -1.07 -10.20
CA THR A 37 1.90 -1.05 -8.76
C THR A 37 2.33 0.25 -8.10
N VAL A 38 1.66 0.61 -7.01
CA VAL A 38 2.06 1.70 -6.11
C VAL A 38 2.09 1.18 -4.69
N GLN A 39 3.24 1.32 -4.03
CA GLN A 39 3.42 0.98 -2.63
C GLN A 39 3.39 2.25 -1.77
N SER A 40 2.57 2.30 -0.73
CA SER A 40 2.53 3.42 0.22
C SER A 40 2.01 3.00 1.59
N GLU A 41 2.35 3.78 2.61
CA GLU A 41 1.91 3.48 3.98
C GLU A 41 0.39 3.49 4.04
N TYR A 42 -0.18 2.38 4.52
CA TYR A 42 -1.61 2.27 4.69
C TYR A 42 -1.92 1.22 5.75
N SER A 43 -2.72 1.60 6.74
CA SER A 43 -3.17 0.74 7.82
C SER A 43 -4.39 1.36 8.50
N LEU A 44 -4.98 0.67 9.48
CA LEU A 44 -6.02 1.27 10.33
C LEU A 44 -5.52 2.53 11.08
N TYR A 45 -4.22 2.64 11.33
CA TYR A 45 -3.62 3.83 11.95
C TYR A 45 -3.21 4.91 10.95
N HIS A 46 -3.19 4.60 9.65
CA HIS A 46 -2.72 5.50 8.59
C HIS A 46 -3.63 5.40 7.37
N ARG A 47 -4.57 6.34 7.26
CA ARG A 47 -5.60 6.39 6.21
C ARG A 47 -5.38 7.53 5.21
N LYS A 48 -4.18 8.10 5.14
CA LYS A 48 -3.87 9.23 4.26
C LYS A 48 -4.13 8.91 2.77
N PRO A 49 -3.77 7.72 2.23
CA PRO A 49 -4.04 7.37 0.83
C PRO A 49 -5.50 7.48 0.39
N GLU A 50 -6.45 7.36 1.32
CA GLU A 50 -7.88 7.56 1.02
C GLU A 50 -8.24 9.03 0.84
N ARG A 51 -7.57 9.90 1.60
CA ARG A 51 -7.88 11.33 1.71
C ARG A 51 -7.16 12.16 0.65
N ASP A 52 -5.94 11.77 0.31
CA ASP A 52 -5.16 12.44 -0.74
C ASP A 52 -5.44 11.90 -2.15
N GLY A 53 -6.40 10.97 -2.27
CA GLY A 53 -6.87 10.43 -3.53
C GLY A 53 -5.95 9.38 -4.15
N LEU A 54 -4.82 9.02 -3.51
CA LEU A 54 -3.88 8.05 -4.03
C LEU A 54 -4.52 6.66 -4.21
N LEU A 55 -5.28 6.20 -3.21
CA LEU A 55 -5.95 4.89 -3.24
C LEU A 55 -7.03 4.86 -4.33
N GLN A 56 -7.85 5.90 -4.41
CA GLN A 56 -8.89 6.04 -5.43
C GLN A 56 -8.27 6.06 -6.83
N TYR A 57 -7.20 6.83 -7.03
CA TYR A 57 -6.53 6.90 -8.32
C TYR A 57 -5.93 5.56 -8.75
N CYS A 58 -5.36 4.78 -7.82
CA CYS A 58 -4.88 3.43 -8.14
C CYS A 58 -6.03 2.51 -8.57
N TRP A 59 -7.17 2.59 -7.88
CA TRP A 59 -8.37 1.84 -8.21
C TRP A 59 -8.89 2.18 -9.62
N ASP A 60 -9.07 3.47 -9.91
CA ASP A 60 -9.65 3.94 -11.17
C ASP A 60 -8.77 3.60 -12.38
N GLU A 61 -7.45 3.61 -12.19
CA GLU A 61 -6.47 3.35 -13.25
C GLU A 61 -6.05 1.87 -13.33
N GLY A 62 -6.65 0.99 -12.54
CA GLY A 62 -6.34 -0.45 -12.54
C GLY A 62 -4.93 -0.79 -12.06
N MET A 63 -4.32 0.05 -11.23
CA MET A 63 -3.00 -0.21 -10.62
C MET A 63 -3.16 -0.93 -9.28
N ALA A 64 -2.31 -1.91 -9.02
CA ALA A 64 -2.33 -2.58 -7.72
C ALA A 64 -1.74 -1.67 -6.63
N PHE A 65 -2.53 -1.36 -5.61
CA PHE A 65 -2.07 -0.64 -4.43
C PHE A 65 -1.53 -1.62 -3.38
N LEU A 66 -0.27 -1.45 -2.99
CA LEU A 66 0.44 -2.32 -2.06
C LEU A 66 0.65 -1.60 -0.72
N PRO A 67 -0.09 -1.95 0.34
CA PRO A 67 0.05 -1.30 1.63
C PRO A 67 1.37 -1.70 2.30
N THR A 68 2.24 -0.73 2.59
CA THR A 68 3.33 -0.94 3.55
C THR A 68 2.85 -0.63 4.97
N CYS A 69 3.45 -1.30 5.96
CA CYS A 69 3.15 -1.10 7.37
C CYS A 69 1.68 -1.37 7.76
N ALA A 70 1.02 -2.31 7.09
CA ALA A 70 -0.40 -2.69 7.30
C ALA A 70 -0.76 -2.96 8.78
N LEU A 71 0.17 -3.48 9.58
CA LEU A 71 -0.03 -3.80 11.00
C LEU A 71 0.38 -2.66 11.96
N GLY A 72 0.56 -1.42 11.48
CA GLY A 72 0.89 -0.26 12.32
C GLY A 72 2.37 0.12 12.36
N GLY A 73 3.20 -0.53 11.55
CA GLY A 73 4.59 -0.15 11.28
C GLY A 73 5.53 -0.22 12.49
N LEU A 74 6.54 0.64 12.51
CA LEU A 74 7.55 0.66 13.58
C LEU A 74 6.95 0.87 14.98
N LYS A 75 5.86 1.64 15.08
CA LYS A 75 5.17 1.86 16.37
C LYS A 75 4.55 0.58 16.91
N ALA A 76 3.93 -0.23 16.06
CA ALA A 76 3.45 -1.55 16.47
C ALA A 76 4.59 -2.48 16.90
N ARG A 77 5.71 -2.48 16.15
CA ARG A 77 6.90 -3.26 16.52
C ARG A 77 7.49 -2.86 17.88
N ARG A 78 7.40 -1.58 18.25
CA ARG A 78 7.86 -1.06 19.56
C ARG A 78 6.85 -1.27 20.69
N GLY A 79 5.68 -1.84 20.42
CA GLY A 79 4.60 -2.00 21.40
C GLY A 79 3.81 -0.72 21.68
N GLU A 80 3.99 0.33 20.87
CA GLU A 80 3.26 1.60 21.01
C GLU A 80 1.86 1.57 20.36
N ARG A 81 1.58 0.53 19.56
CA ARG A 81 0.28 0.29 18.91
C ARG A 81 -0.08 -1.18 19.06
N SER A 82 -1.34 -1.46 19.32
CA SER A 82 -1.85 -2.82 19.42
C SER A 82 -3.24 -2.90 18.80
N LEU A 83 -3.39 -3.72 17.75
CA LEU A 83 -4.70 -3.87 17.09
C LEU A 83 -5.78 -4.34 18.07
N SER A 84 -5.43 -5.21 19.02
CA SER A 84 -6.37 -5.70 20.03
C SER A 84 -6.75 -4.64 21.07
N ALA A 85 -5.81 -3.77 21.45
CA ALA A 85 -6.09 -2.70 22.40
C ALA A 85 -6.84 -1.54 21.75
N ASP A 86 -6.39 -1.11 20.57
CA ASP A 86 -6.85 0.10 19.89
C ASP A 86 -8.15 -0.13 19.11
N PHE A 87 -8.40 -1.36 18.66
CA PHE A 87 -9.60 -1.72 17.89
C PHE A 87 -10.30 -2.99 18.44
N PRO A 88 -10.96 -2.92 19.61
CA PRO A 88 -11.61 -4.09 20.24
C PRO A 88 -12.68 -4.77 19.36
N ALA A 89 -13.27 -4.03 18.41
CA ALA A 89 -14.21 -4.58 17.44
C ALA A 89 -13.56 -5.63 16.52
N LEU A 90 -12.29 -5.46 16.16
CA LEU A 90 -11.55 -6.46 15.37
C LEU A 90 -11.40 -7.76 16.14
N CYS A 91 -11.10 -7.72 17.44
CA CYS A 91 -11.03 -8.93 18.26
C CYS A 91 -12.34 -9.71 18.20
N ARG A 92 -13.49 -9.04 18.31
CA ARG A 92 -14.79 -9.71 18.20
C ARG A 92 -15.01 -10.35 16.82
N ILE A 93 -14.57 -9.71 15.75
CA ILE A 93 -14.64 -10.27 14.39
C ILE A 93 -13.69 -11.47 14.26
N ALA A 94 -12.47 -11.35 14.76
CA ALA A 94 -11.44 -12.36 14.73
C ALA A 94 -11.86 -13.62 15.51
N SER A 95 -12.40 -13.45 16.72
CA SER A 95 -12.96 -14.55 17.52
C SER A 95 -14.09 -15.29 16.80
N ARG A 96 -15.01 -14.56 16.14
CA ARG A 96 -16.09 -15.19 15.35
C ARG A 96 -15.55 -15.98 14.15
N LYS A 97 -14.40 -15.57 13.60
CA LYS A 97 -13.75 -16.22 12.46
C LYS A 97 -12.73 -17.29 12.87
N GLY A 98 -12.41 -17.44 14.16
CA GLY A 98 -11.38 -18.37 14.63
C GLY A 98 -9.96 -18.00 14.21
N VAL A 99 -9.68 -16.71 14.02
CA VAL A 99 -8.38 -16.18 13.56
C VAL A 99 -7.86 -15.10 14.51
N SER A 100 -6.62 -14.65 14.31
CA SER A 100 -6.07 -13.49 15.02
C SER A 100 -6.62 -12.16 14.45
N GLU A 101 -6.61 -11.11 15.27
CA GLU A 101 -6.99 -9.76 14.84
C GLU A 101 -6.13 -9.22 13.70
N TYR A 102 -4.87 -9.70 13.60
CA TYR A 102 -3.94 -9.36 12.53
C TYR A 102 -4.33 -9.97 11.17
N ALA A 103 -5.12 -11.05 11.14
CA ALA A 103 -5.64 -11.66 9.91
C ALA A 103 -6.93 -10.99 9.41
N CYS A 104 -7.47 -10.03 10.17
CA CYS A 104 -8.70 -9.32 9.82
C CYS A 104 -8.46 -7.96 9.13
N VAL A 105 -7.20 -7.62 8.87
CA VAL A 105 -6.77 -6.32 8.32
C VAL A 105 -5.93 -6.48 7.07
#